data_AF-A0A7U9EW20-F1
#
_entry.id   AF-A0A7U9EW20-F1
#
_cell.length_a   1.000
_cell.length_b   1.000
_cell.length_c   1.000
_cell.angle_alpha   90.00
_cell.angle_beta   90.00
_cell.angle_gamma   90.00
#
_symmetry.space_group_name_H-M   'P 1'
#
loop_
_entity.id
_entity.type
_entity.pdbx_description
1 polymer ?
#
loop_
_entity_poly.entity_id
_entity_poly.type
_entity_poly.pdbx_seq_one_letter_code
_entity_poly.pdbx_strand_id
1 'polypeptide(L)'
;MYKTFYSLSREPFSKETNPPEAYQGASYQEALAALDYVKRTRGIGLLIGEPGAGKTFALRAFKESLNPSLYHVVYFPLSTGSVMDFYRGLAFGLGEEPNTARSTCFIKSNKGSSACIMNNG
;
A
#
# COMPACT_ATOMS: atom_id res chain seq x y z
N MET A 1 -28.57 -5.41 -16.37
CA MET A 1 -29.97 -4.96 -16.34
C MET A 1 -30.16 -3.61 -15.63
N TYR A 2 -29.60 -3.40 -14.43
CA TYR A 2 -29.72 -2.09 -13.74
C TYR A 2 -28.92 -0.93 -14.39
N LYS A 3 -27.73 -1.20 -14.97
CA LYS A 3 -26.88 -0.16 -15.58
C LYS A 3 -27.58 0.56 -16.74
N THR A 4 -28.25 -0.18 -17.62
CA THR A 4 -29.01 0.37 -18.76
C THR A 4 -30.26 1.12 -18.33
N PHE A 5 -30.94 0.64 -17.26
CA PHE A 5 -32.13 1.31 -16.71
C PHE A 5 -31.81 2.69 -16.12
N TYR A 6 -30.66 2.82 -15.46
CA TYR A 6 -30.20 4.09 -14.86
C TYR A 6 -29.20 4.85 -15.74
N SER A 7 -29.00 4.44 -17.00
CA SER A 7 -28.02 5.04 -17.93
C SER A 7 -26.61 5.18 -17.34
N LEU A 8 -26.21 4.25 -16.48
CA LEU A 8 -24.89 4.26 -15.84
C LEU A 8 -23.86 3.67 -16.79
N SER A 9 -22.79 4.42 -17.06
CA SER A 9 -21.65 3.96 -17.88
C SER A 9 -20.85 2.84 -17.21
N ARG A 10 -20.89 2.78 -15.87
CA ARG A 10 -20.19 1.78 -15.06
C ARG A 10 -20.87 1.57 -13.72
N GLU A 11 -20.34 0.63 -12.95
CA GLU A 11 -20.81 0.37 -11.59
C GLU A 11 -20.37 1.50 -10.63
N PRO A 12 -21.30 2.26 -10.04
CA PRO A 12 -20.98 3.48 -9.31
C PRO A 12 -20.27 3.24 -7.96
N PHE A 13 -20.45 2.06 -7.36
CA PHE A 13 -19.86 1.70 -6.06
C PHE A 13 -18.99 0.44 -6.15
N SER A 14 -18.22 0.35 -7.23
CA SER A 14 -17.19 -0.68 -7.40
C SER A 14 -16.21 -0.65 -6.22
N LYS A 15 -15.76 -1.84 -5.78
CA LYS A 15 -14.71 -1.98 -4.75
C LYS A 15 -13.37 -1.40 -5.22
N GLU A 16 -13.16 -1.41 -6.53
CA GLU A 16 -12.10 -0.68 -7.22
C GLU A 16 -12.60 0.73 -7.49
N THR A 17 -12.39 1.59 -6.50
CA THR A 17 -12.67 3.03 -6.61
C THR A 17 -11.43 3.72 -7.15
N ASN A 18 -11.59 4.41 -8.27
CA ASN A 18 -10.55 5.22 -8.87
C ASN A 18 -10.32 6.47 -7.98
N PRO A 19 -9.11 6.69 -7.45
CA PRO A 19 -8.79 7.86 -6.63
C PRO A 19 -9.16 9.24 -7.23
N PRO A 20 -9.11 9.46 -8.58
CA PRO A 20 -9.54 10.72 -9.20
C PRO A 20 -11.01 11.08 -8.97
N GLU A 21 -11.85 10.11 -8.62
CA GLU A 21 -13.29 10.30 -8.43
C GLU A 21 -13.67 10.37 -6.95
N ALA A 22 -12.66 10.50 -6.08
CA ALA A 22 -12.84 10.71 -4.65
C ALA A 22 -13.73 11.93 -4.39
N TYR A 23 -14.70 11.75 -3.51
CA TYR A 23 -15.43 12.88 -2.94
C TYR A 23 -14.47 13.72 -2.09
N GLN A 24 -14.16 14.93 -2.56
CA GLN A 24 -13.20 15.87 -1.95
C GLN A 24 -13.83 16.63 -0.77
N GLY A 25 -14.35 15.91 0.22
CA GLY A 25 -14.85 16.51 1.46
C GLY A 25 -13.71 17.10 2.32
N ALA A 26 -14.04 18.02 3.24
CA ALA A 26 -13.06 18.65 4.12
C ALA A 26 -12.20 17.63 4.89
N SER A 27 -12.83 16.63 5.50
CA SER A 27 -12.13 15.57 6.25
C SER A 27 -11.20 14.72 5.39
N TYR A 28 -11.54 14.53 4.10
CA TYR A 28 -10.66 13.80 3.17
C TYR A 28 -9.40 14.61 2.86
N GLN A 29 -9.55 15.92 2.61
CA GLN A 29 -8.41 16.80 2.36
C GLN A 29 -7.51 16.95 3.59
N GLU A 30 -8.09 17.06 4.78
CA GLU A 30 -7.35 17.07 6.05
C GLU A 30 -6.54 15.78 6.24
N ALA A 31 -7.15 14.61 5.98
CA ALA A 31 -6.46 13.33 6.08
C ALA A 31 -5.29 13.22 5.10
N LEU A 32 -5.46 13.67 3.84
CA LEU A 32 -4.37 13.70 2.86
C LEU A 32 -3.25 14.67 3.27
N ALA A 33 -3.60 15.86 3.77
CA ALA A 33 -2.62 16.84 4.25
C ALA A 33 -1.80 16.29 5.42
N ALA A 34 -2.46 15.58 6.35
CA ALA A 34 -1.78 14.92 7.47
C ALA A 34 -0.82 13.81 6.98
N LEU A 35 -1.23 12.99 6.01
CA LEU A 35 -0.36 11.97 5.41
C LEU A 35 0.83 12.59 4.67
N ASP A 36 0.62 13.70 3.97
CA ASP A 36 1.69 14.45 3.30
C ASP A 36 2.68 15.06 4.29
N TYR A 37 2.21 15.51 5.46
CA TYR A 37 3.08 15.95 6.54
C TYR A 37 3.93 14.81 7.09
N VAL A 38 3.34 13.63 7.31
CA VAL A 38 4.07 12.43 7.76
C VAL A 38 5.13 12.01 6.73
N LYS A 39 4.81 12.10 5.44
CA LYS A 39 5.77 11.85 4.35
C LYS A 39 6.99 12.76 4.44
N ARG A 40 6.78 14.06 4.69
CA ARG A 40 7.86 15.06 4.79
C ARG A 40 8.72 14.86 6.03
N THR A 41 8.09 14.58 7.16
CA THR A 41 8.78 14.38 8.46
C THR A 41 9.45 13.03 8.58
N ARG A 42 9.11 12.05 7.71
CA ARG A 42 9.60 10.66 7.75
C ARG A 42 9.31 9.97 9.09
N GLY A 43 8.16 10.28 9.66
CA GLY A 43 7.68 9.74 10.93
C GLY A 43 6.67 8.60 10.77
N ILE A 44 6.07 8.21 11.89
CA ILE A 44 4.95 7.27 11.95
C ILE A 44 3.66 8.08 12.06
N GLY A 45 2.68 7.78 11.21
CA GLY A 45 1.36 8.41 11.23
C GLY A 45 0.27 7.43 11.65
N LEU A 46 -0.70 7.89 12.44
CA LEU A 46 -1.86 7.12 12.85
C LEU A 46 -3.13 7.82 12.35
N LEU A 47 -3.90 7.14 11.50
CA LEU A 47 -5.16 7.64 10.96
C LEU A 47 -6.34 6.94 11.65
N ILE A 48 -7.12 7.69 12.43
CA ILE A 48 -8.25 7.19 13.23
C ILE A 48 -9.56 7.77 12.70
N GLY A 49 -10.66 7.04 12.89
CA GLY A 49 -12.02 7.55 12.70
C GLY A 49 -13.03 6.41 12.83
N GLU A 50 -14.29 6.71 12.56
CA GLU A 50 -15.37 5.71 12.62
C GLU A 50 -15.33 4.67 11.48
N PRO A 51 -15.87 3.46 11.67
CA PRO A 51 -16.05 2.50 10.58
C PRO A 51 -16.80 3.15 9.40
N GLY A 52 -16.33 2.93 8.18
CA GLY A 52 -16.93 3.55 6.98
C GLY A 52 -16.50 4.99 6.68
N ALA A 53 -15.74 5.66 7.56
CA ALA A 53 -15.25 7.03 7.33
C ALA A 53 -14.17 7.18 6.23
N GLY A 54 -13.94 6.15 5.40
CA GLY A 54 -13.03 6.26 4.26
C GLY A 54 -11.53 6.18 4.57
N LYS A 55 -11.09 5.74 5.77
CA LYS A 55 -9.66 5.59 6.13
C LYS A 55 -8.85 4.81 5.10
N THR A 56 -9.31 3.60 4.76
CA THR A 56 -8.65 2.74 3.77
C THR A 56 -8.65 3.38 2.38
N PHE A 57 -9.70 4.14 2.06
CA PHE A 57 -9.80 4.86 0.80
C PHE A 57 -8.80 6.02 0.74
N ALA A 58 -8.68 6.82 1.80
CA ALA A 58 -7.69 7.90 1.89
C ALA A 58 -6.24 7.39 1.75
N LEU A 59 -5.91 6.25 2.37
CA LEU A 59 -4.58 5.62 2.20
C LEU A 59 -4.33 5.16 0.76
N ARG A 60 -5.34 4.60 0.09
CA ARG A 60 -5.22 4.20 -1.33
C ARG A 60 -5.07 5.40 -2.25
N ALA A 61 -5.84 6.47 -2.01
CA ALA A 61 -5.72 7.68 -2.78
C ALA A 61 -4.37 8.38 -2.56
N PHE A 62 -3.85 8.36 -1.33
CA PHE A 62 -2.51 8.82 -1.03
C PHE A 62 -1.43 7.98 -1.72
N LYS A 63 -1.56 6.65 -1.76
CA LYS A 63 -0.65 5.79 -2.54
C LYS A 63 -0.61 6.23 -4.01
N GLU A 64 -1.76 6.47 -4.61
CA GLU A 64 -1.86 6.85 -6.04
C GLU A 64 -1.28 8.24 -6.33
N SER A 65 -1.30 9.16 -5.35
CA SER A 65 -0.69 10.48 -5.51
C SER A 65 0.85 10.45 -5.40
N LEU A 66 1.44 9.35 -4.92
CA LEU A 66 2.89 9.20 -4.82
C LEU A 66 3.49 8.81 -6.17
N ASN A 67 4.60 9.46 -6.52
CA ASN A 67 5.36 9.09 -7.70
C ASN A 67 6.04 7.72 -7.50
N PRO A 68 5.72 6.70 -8.31
CA PRO A 68 6.25 5.34 -8.14
C PRO A 68 7.77 5.25 -8.36
N SER A 69 8.37 6.21 -9.06
CA SER A 69 9.83 6.26 -9.27
C SER A 69 10.58 6.78 -8.04
N LEU A 70 9.91 7.51 -7.15
CA LEU A 70 10.52 8.10 -5.96
C LEU A 70 10.17 7.34 -4.67
N TYR A 71 9.02 6.68 -4.65
CA TYR A 71 8.50 6.02 -3.45
C TYR A 71 8.13 4.58 -3.74
N HIS A 72 8.63 3.68 -2.89
CA HIS A 72 8.24 2.28 -2.88
C HIS A 72 7.21 2.04 -1.77
N VAL A 73 5.98 1.72 -2.15
CA VAL A 73 4.87 1.57 -1.20
C VAL A 73 4.58 0.10 -0.94
N VAL A 74 4.80 -0.36 0.30
CA VAL A 74 4.42 -1.71 0.75
C VAL A 74 3.11 -1.63 1.53
N TYR A 75 2.09 -2.34 1.06
CA TYR A 75 0.75 -2.35 1.66
C TYR A 75 0.46 -3.66 2.38
N PHE A 76 0.06 -3.57 3.66
CA PHE A 76 -0.31 -4.72 4.50
C PHE A 76 -1.80 -4.66 4.88
N PRO A 77 -2.65 -5.50 4.27
CA PRO A 77 -4.08 -5.54 4.60
C PRO A 77 -4.41 -6.40 5.84
N LEU A 78 -3.49 -7.23 6.33
CA LEU A 78 -3.73 -8.17 7.45
C LEU A 78 -3.27 -7.59 8.79
N SER A 79 -4.13 -7.70 9.81
CA SER A 79 -3.80 -7.45 11.23
C SER A 79 -3.49 -8.72 12.03
N THR A 80 -3.75 -9.90 11.46
CA THR A 80 -3.59 -11.20 12.11
C THR A 80 -2.48 -12.00 11.43
N GLY A 81 -1.26 -11.87 11.93
CA GLY A 81 -0.10 -12.63 11.49
C GLY A 81 0.97 -12.65 12.58
N SER A 82 1.88 -13.62 12.53
CA SER A 82 3.04 -13.61 13.42
C SER A 82 4.01 -12.50 13.03
N VAL A 83 4.88 -12.10 13.95
CA VAL A 83 5.97 -11.14 13.65
C VAL A 83 6.82 -11.60 12.44
N MET A 84 6.99 -12.92 12.28
CA MET A 84 7.71 -13.48 11.14
C MET A 84 6.98 -13.30 9.81
N ASP A 85 5.64 -13.32 9.82
CA ASP A 85 4.85 -13.11 8.59
C ASP A 85 4.93 -11.64 8.15
N PHE A 86 5.01 -10.71 9.11
CA PHE A 86 5.29 -9.30 8.81
C PHE A 86 6.68 -9.13 8.16
N TYR A 87 7.73 -9.71 8.74
CA TYR A 87 9.08 -9.62 8.16
C TYR A 87 9.18 -10.26 6.78
N ARG A 88 8.55 -11.41 6.57
CA ARG A 88 8.48 -12.06 5.25
C ARG A 88 7.73 -11.20 4.25
N GLY A 89 6.60 -10.64 4.65
CA GLY A 89 5.81 -9.74 3.81
C GLY A 89 6.56 -8.45 3.48
N LEU A 90 7.38 -7.93 4.40
CA LEU A 90 8.24 -6.77 4.15
C LEU A 90 9.36 -7.09 3.17
N ALA A 91 10.05 -8.22 3.35
CA ALA A 91 11.09 -8.68 2.42
C ALA A 91 10.50 -8.88 1.02
N PHE A 92 9.38 -9.58 0.93
CA PHE A 92 8.65 -9.76 -0.33
C PHE A 92 8.22 -8.43 -0.94
N GLY A 93 7.69 -7.52 -0.11
CA GLY A 93 7.30 -6.18 -0.52
C GLY A 93 8.45 -5.38 -1.12
N LEU A 94 9.69 -5.56 -0.63
CA LEU A 94 10.90 -4.90 -1.13
C LEU A 94 11.53 -5.60 -2.36
N GLY A 95 10.97 -6.74 -2.80
CA GLY A 95 11.47 -7.50 -3.94
C GLY A 95 12.51 -8.58 -3.59
N GLU A 96 12.71 -8.88 -2.31
CA GLU A 96 13.53 -10.01 -1.86
C GLU A 96 12.69 -11.28 -1.79
N GLU A 97 13.16 -12.36 -2.42
CA GLU A 97 12.51 -13.67 -2.29
C GLU A 97 12.77 -14.24 -0.89
N PRO A 98 11.74 -14.69 -0.16
CA PRO A 98 11.91 -15.27 1.17
C PRO A 98 12.55 -16.66 1.04
N ASN A 99 13.89 -16.69 1.07
CA ASN A 99 14.63 -17.94 1.17
C ASN A 99 14.35 -18.56 2.56
N THR A 100 13.87 -19.81 2.59
CA THR A 100 13.26 -20.49 3.74
C THR A 100 14.24 -20.86 4.87
N ALA A 101 15.48 -20.37 4.83
CA ALA A 101 16.48 -20.58 5.88
C ALA A 101 16.55 -19.36 6.83
N ARG A 102 16.17 -19.59 8.09
CA ARG A 102 16.02 -18.55 9.15
C ARG A 102 17.28 -17.74 9.47
N SER A 103 18.46 -18.07 8.95
CA SER A 103 19.74 -17.48 9.37
C SER A 103 20.43 -16.62 8.28
N THR A 104 19.94 -16.57 7.04
CA THR A 104 20.68 -15.92 5.94
C THR A 104 20.22 -14.49 5.60
N CYS A 105 19.02 -14.06 6.02
CA CYS A 105 18.50 -12.74 5.65
C CYS A 105 19.30 -11.57 6.27
N PHE A 106 19.82 -11.72 7.49
CA PHE A 106 20.62 -10.66 8.13
C PHE A 106 22.02 -10.50 7.55
N ILE A 107 22.60 -11.53 6.92
CA ILE A 107 24.00 -11.51 6.45
C ILE A 107 24.11 -10.92 5.04
N LYS A 108 23.04 -10.98 4.23
CA LYS A 108 23.09 -10.52 2.84
C LYS A 108 23.00 -8.99 2.69
N SER A 109 22.38 -8.30 3.64
CA SER A 109 22.36 -6.82 3.65
C SER A 109 23.74 -6.19 3.87
N ASN A 110 24.77 -6.96 4.29
CA ASN A 110 26.10 -6.46 4.57
C ASN A 110 27.18 -6.93 3.58
N LYS A 111 26.79 -7.61 2.50
CA LYS A 111 27.69 -7.94 1.39
C LYS A 111 27.03 -7.57 0.07
N GLY A 112 27.61 -6.55 -0.57
CA GLY A 112 27.10 -5.89 -1.75
C GLY A 112 26.80 -6.79 -2.94
N SER A 113 26.03 -6.19 -3.84
CA SER A 113 25.64 -6.64 -5.18
C SER A 113 26.58 -7.68 -5.78
N SER A 114 26.10 -8.91 -5.91
CA SER A 114 26.41 -9.77 -7.05
C SER A 114 25.45 -10.96 -7.13
N ALA A 115 24.74 -10.98 -8.26
CA ALA A 115 24.26 -12.13 -9.01
C ALA A 115 23.44 -13.21 -8.26
N CYS A 116 22.18 -13.35 -8.67
CA CYS A 116 21.54 -14.66 -8.85
C CYS A 116 20.53 -14.54 -10.01
N ILE A 117 21.04 -14.75 -11.23
CA ILE A 117 20.22 -15.19 -12.35
C ILE A 117 19.81 -16.62 -12.01
N MET A 118 18.53 -16.87 -11.77
CA MET A 118 17.97 -18.21 -11.74
C MET A 118 17.08 -18.38 -12.96
N ASN A 119 17.75 -18.80 -14.02
CA ASN A 119 17.22 -19.58 -15.13
C ASN A 119 16.48 -20.81 -14.54
N ASN A 120 15.31 -21.17 -15.06
CA ASN A 120 14.80 -22.55 -15.08
C ASN A 120 13.60 -22.64 -16.03
N GLY A 121 13.71 -23.55 -17.00
CA GLY A 121 12.65 -23.93 -17.93
C GLY A 121 11.77 -25.05 -17.41
#